data_AF-A0A8H5N3C0-F1
#
_entry.id   AF-A0A8H5N3C0-F1
#
_cell.length_a   1.000
_cell.length_b   1.000
_cell.length_c   1.000
_cell.angle_alpha   90.00
_cell.angle_beta   90.00
_cell.angle_gamma   90.00
#
_symmetry.space_group_name_H-M   'P 1'
#
loop_
_entity.id
_entity.type
_entity.pdbx_description
1 polymer ?
#
loop_
_entity_poly.entity_id
_entity_poly.type
_entity_poly.pdbx_seq_one_letter_code
_entity_poly.pdbx_strand_id
1 'polypeptide(L)'
;KKRKKKGGVFVHCAAGKSRSVSAVIAYLLRRYPSRFDPNITPTAISDPTHSVPQTGEKRSRKDTAKEAVHAALTFVRRTRPMAEPNEGFMEQLALWWEMGCPDDVEGHPVYQRWAYKREIDENLAVGQAPTRLRFEDEETQPRDDSGLSLRCKKCRRALVTAPFIVEHKPSDKKSSASTCQHYFVEPLSWMRGVLEQGELNGRLLCPNSKCGAGVGRYDWKGFRCSCGGWVTPAFSLQKARVDDVVKRPATQSMGIRMPPGLAPRSGNL
;
A
#
# COMPACT_ATOMS: atom_id res chain seq x y z
N LYS A 1 45.42 15.30 -19.74
CA LYS A 1 44.60 14.28 -19.04
C LYS A 1 44.13 13.22 -20.04
N LYS A 2 44.66 11.98 -20.02
CA LYS A 2 44.19 10.88 -20.88
C LYS A 2 42.72 10.55 -20.52
N ARG A 3 41.79 10.66 -21.47
CA ARG A 3 40.41 10.15 -21.31
C ARG A 3 40.50 8.65 -21.04
N LYS A 4 40.07 8.17 -19.86
CA LYS A 4 39.87 6.73 -19.61
C LYS A 4 38.96 6.19 -20.72
N LYS A 5 39.43 5.20 -21.49
CA LYS A 5 38.58 4.50 -22.47
C LYS A 5 37.39 3.92 -21.72
N LYS A 6 36.17 4.24 -22.14
CA LYS A 6 34.95 3.60 -21.60
C LYS A 6 34.99 2.14 -22.06
N GLY A 7 34.94 1.20 -21.11
CA GLY A 7 34.86 -0.22 -21.41
C GLY A 7 33.52 -0.60 -22.05
N GLY A 8 33.47 -1.75 -22.69
CA GLY A 8 32.22 -2.39 -23.13
C GLY A 8 31.72 -3.35 -22.05
N VAL A 9 30.39 -3.47 -21.89
CA VAL A 9 29.76 -4.43 -20.98
C VAL A 9 28.85 -5.33 -21.80
N PHE A 10 29.03 -6.65 -21.68
CA PHE A 10 28.16 -7.65 -22.26
C PHE A 10 27.37 -8.35 -21.15
N VAL A 11 26.04 -8.35 -21.27
CA VAL A 11 25.12 -8.96 -20.28
C VAL A 11 24.45 -10.18 -20.91
N HIS A 12 24.63 -11.36 -20.32
CA HIS A 12 24.11 -12.62 -20.88
C HIS A 12 23.41 -13.49 -19.84
N CYS A 13 22.61 -14.43 -20.32
CA CYS A 13 22.09 -15.57 -19.59
C CYS A 13 22.01 -16.76 -20.56
N ALA A 14 21.41 -17.88 -20.18
CA ALA A 14 21.35 -19.06 -21.06
C ALA A 14 20.71 -18.77 -22.43
N ALA A 15 19.55 -18.12 -22.45
CA ALA A 15 18.82 -17.82 -23.69
C ALA A 15 18.93 -16.36 -24.16
N GLY A 16 19.44 -15.44 -23.33
CA GLY A 16 19.35 -14.01 -23.63
C GLY A 16 17.91 -13.50 -23.79
N LYS A 17 16.98 -14.10 -23.02
CA LYS A 17 15.51 -13.87 -23.11
C LYS A 17 14.93 -13.23 -21.84
N SER A 18 15.26 -13.77 -20.68
CA SER A 18 14.64 -13.40 -19.39
C SER A 18 15.65 -12.77 -18.43
N ARG A 19 16.40 -13.55 -17.63
CA ARG A 19 17.40 -13.06 -16.64
C ARG A 19 18.28 -11.87 -17.10
N SER A 20 18.95 -12.00 -18.24
CA SER A 20 19.84 -10.93 -18.75
C SER A 20 19.05 -9.70 -19.22
N VAL A 21 17.87 -9.91 -19.79
CA VAL A 21 16.97 -8.82 -20.20
C VAL A 21 16.48 -8.06 -18.97
N SER A 22 16.11 -8.75 -17.90
CA SER A 22 15.72 -8.13 -16.63
C SER A 22 16.82 -7.22 -16.08
N ALA A 23 18.08 -7.69 -16.07
CA ALA A 23 19.22 -6.88 -15.64
C ALA A 23 19.42 -5.63 -16.52
N VAL A 24 19.28 -5.76 -17.84
CA VAL A 24 19.35 -4.63 -18.77
C VAL A 24 18.22 -3.64 -18.53
N ILE A 25 16.98 -4.10 -18.32
CA ILE A 25 15.84 -3.23 -18.00
C ILE A 25 16.08 -2.48 -16.69
N ALA A 26 16.51 -3.16 -15.63
CA ALA A 26 16.81 -2.52 -14.34
C ALA A 26 17.85 -1.40 -14.50
N TYR A 27 18.92 -1.64 -15.26
CA TYR A 27 19.92 -0.62 -15.60
C TYR A 27 19.31 0.56 -16.38
N LEU A 28 18.50 0.30 -17.39
CA LEU A 28 17.86 1.35 -18.21
C LEU A 28 16.94 2.23 -17.37
N LEU A 29 16.11 1.63 -16.52
CA LEU A 29 15.20 2.33 -15.62
C LEU A 29 15.94 3.21 -14.61
N ARG A 30 17.06 2.73 -14.07
CA ARG A 30 17.91 3.49 -13.15
C ARG A 30 18.67 4.62 -13.85
N ARG A 31 19.23 4.35 -15.03
CA ARG A 31 20.15 5.28 -15.71
C ARG A 31 19.44 6.35 -16.52
N TYR A 32 18.26 6.01 -17.06
CA TYR A 32 17.49 6.85 -17.98
C TYR A 32 16.00 6.92 -17.61
N PRO A 33 15.64 7.27 -16.35
CA PRO A 33 14.26 7.19 -15.87
C PRO A 33 13.29 8.04 -16.70
N SER A 34 13.69 9.24 -17.13
CA SER A 34 12.83 10.13 -17.92
C SER A 34 12.40 9.57 -19.28
N ARG A 35 13.14 8.60 -19.84
CA ARG A 35 12.78 7.95 -21.12
C ARG A 35 11.62 6.97 -20.97
N PHE A 36 11.36 6.51 -19.75
CA PHE A 36 10.40 5.46 -19.47
C PHE A 36 9.32 5.92 -18.49
N ASP A 37 9.38 7.16 -17.99
CA ASP A 37 8.35 7.74 -17.14
C ASP A 37 7.12 8.14 -17.97
N PRO A 38 5.97 7.46 -17.78
CA PRO A 38 4.74 7.75 -18.53
C PRO A 38 4.18 9.15 -18.27
N ASN A 39 4.56 9.82 -17.17
CA ASN A 39 4.17 11.20 -16.90
C ASN A 39 4.95 12.20 -17.78
N ILE A 40 6.09 11.79 -18.35
CA ILE A 40 6.97 12.64 -19.17
C ILE A 40 6.82 12.29 -20.65
N THR A 41 6.86 10.99 -20.94
CA THR A 41 6.78 10.46 -22.30
C THR A 41 5.53 9.58 -22.40
N PRO A 42 4.39 10.10 -22.90
CA PRO A 42 3.20 9.29 -23.09
C PRO A 42 3.53 8.13 -24.04
N THR A 43 3.56 6.91 -23.51
CA THR A 43 3.78 5.71 -24.32
C THR A 43 2.52 5.40 -25.13
N ALA A 44 2.69 5.07 -26.41
CA ALA A 44 1.62 4.66 -27.34
C ALA A 44 0.88 3.35 -26.97
N ILE A 45 1.08 2.82 -25.76
CA ILE A 45 0.40 1.64 -25.20
C ILE A 45 -0.85 2.07 -24.40
N SER A 46 -1.07 3.37 -24.20
CA SER A 46 -2.35 3.87 -23.67
C SER A 46 -3.46 3.54 -24.66
N ASP A 47 -4.27 2.55 -24.29
CA ASP A 47 -5.52 2.18 -24.92
C ASP A 47 -6.33 3.45 -25.26
N PRO A 48 -6.77 3.67 -26.51
CA PRO A 48 -7.50 4.88 -26.91
C PRO A 48 -8.84 5.09 -26.18
N THR A 49 -9.27 4.11 -25.39
CA THR A 49 -10.46 4.18 -24.53
C THR A 49 -10.22 4.83 -23.16
N HIS A 50 -8.96 4.96 -22.71
CA HIS A 50 -8.61 5.68 -21.48
C HIS A 50 -8.21 7.12 -21.82
N SER A 51 -9.19 8.03 -21.70
CA SER A 51 -8.97 9.47 -21.74
C SER A 51 -7.92 9.86 -20.70
N VAL A 52 -6.88 10.56 -21.14
CA VAL A 52 -5.92 11.23 -20.26
C VAL A 52 -6.72 12.15 -19.34
N PRO A 53 -6.67 11.97 -18.00
CA PRO A 53 -7.30 12.92 -17.10
C PRO A 53 -6.64 14.29 -17.30
N GLN A 54 -7.43 15.29 -17.70
CA GLN A 54 -7.00 16.68 -17.88
C GLN A 54 -6.78 17.41 -16.54
N THR A 55 -6.46 16.68 -15.47
CA THR A 55 -6.14 17.23 -14.15
C THR A 55 -4.64 17.05 -13.94
N GLY A 56 -3.90 18.15 -13.78
CA GLY A 56 -2.43 18.21 -13.74
C GLY A 56 -1.72 17.50 -12.56
N GLU A 57 -2.30 16.43 -12.02
CA GLU A 57 -1.67 15.63 -10.97
C GLU A 57 -0.79 14.53 -11.58
N LYS A 58 0.50 14.55 -11.22
CA LYS A 58 1.45 13.52 -11.63
C LYS A 58 1.11 12.21 -10.92
N ARG A 59 0.93 11.13 -11.68
CA ARG A 59 0.71 9.78 -11.13
C ARG A 59 1.95 9.32 -10.37
N SER A 60 1.75 8.57 -9.28
CA SER A 60 2.86 8.07 -8.47
C SER A 60 3.73 7.07 -9.26
N ARG A 61 4.95 6.80 -8.78
CA ARG A 61 5.81 5.77 -9.38
C ARG A 61 5.20 4.37 -9.26
N LYS A 62 4.42 4.12 -8.20
CA LYS A 62 3.67 2.88 -8.03
C LYS A 62 2.65 2.68 -9.15
N ASP A 63 1.89 3.73 -9.47
CA ASP A 63 0.85 3.68 -10.50
C ASP A 63 1.44 3.52 -11.91
N THR A 64 2.60 4.11 -12.15
CA THR A 64 3.28 4.08 -13.46
C THR A 64 4.24 2.90 -13.64
N ALA A 65 4.46 2.09 -12.61
CA ALA A 65 5.52 1.07 -12.60
C ALA A 65 5.41 0.06 -13.74
N LYS A 66 4.21 -0.50 -13.95
CA LYS A 66 4.00 -1.48 -15.02
C LYS A 66 4.25 -0.86 -16.40
N GLU A 67 3.71 0.33 -16.66
CA GLU A 67 3.90 1.05 -17.93
C GLU A 67 5.39 1.34 -18.19
N ALA A 68 6.12 1.82 -17.19
CA ALA A 68 7.54 2.13 -17.31
C ALA A 68 8.39 0.90 -17.65
N VAL A 69 8.15 -0.24 -16.99
CA VAL A 69 8.84 -1.50 -17.26
C VAL A 69 8.53 -2.01 -18.68
N HIS A 70 7.26 -1.93 -19.11
CA HIS A 70 6.87 -2.33 -20.47
C HIS A 70 7.49 -1.42 -21.54
N ALA A 71 7.62 -0.12 -21.28
CA ALA A 71 8.31 0.81 -22.16
C ALA A 71 9.79 0.41 -22.33
N ALA A 72 10.47 0.09 -21.23
CA ALA A 72 11.85 -0.37 -21.26
C ALA A 72 12.02 -1.72 -21.96
N LEU A 73 11.11 -2.68 -21.74
CA LEU A 73 11.10 -3.95 -22.45
C LEU A 73 10.89 -3.75 -23.96
N THR A 74 9.94 -2.89 -24.35
CA THR A 74 9.69 -2.54 -25.76
C THR A 74 10.93 -1.92 -26.41
N PHE A 75 11.66 -1.08 -25.66
CA PHE A 75 12.93 -0.53 -26.13
C PHE A 75 13.99 -1.62 -26.37
N VAL A 76 14.14 -2.59 -25.45
CA VAL A 76 15.06 -3.73 -25.63
C VAL A 76 14.66 -4.61 -26.81
N ARG A 77 13.35 -4.83 -27.02
CA ARG A 77 12.83 -5.64 -28.13
C ARG A 77 13.17 -5.11 -29.51
N ARG A 78 13.48 -3.81 -29.65
CA ARG A 78 13.93 -3.22 -30.93
C ARG A 78 15.18 -3.88 -31.49
N THR A 79 16.09 -4.34 -30.62
CA THR A 79 17.32 -5.03 -31.04
C THR A 79 17.35 -6.50 -30.62
N ARG A 80 16.49 -6.91 -29.66
CA ARG A 80 16.34 -8.29 -29.22
C ARG A 80 14.85 -8.70 -29.18
N PRO A 81 14.23 -9.05 -30.32
CA PRO A 81 12.79 -9.30 -30.40
C PRO A 81 12.26 -10.39 -29.46
N MET A 82 13.06 -11.44 -29.23
CA MET A 82 12.75 -12.55 -28.33
C MET A 82 12.82 -12.21 -26.83
N ALA A 83 13.15 -10.96 -26.45
CA ALA A 83 13.22 -10.53 -25.07
C ALA A 83 11.85 -10.67 -24.38
N GLU A 84 11.82 -11.40 -23.27
CA GLU A 84 10.60 -11.72 -22.52
C GLU A 84 11.02 -12.23 -21.12
N PRO A 85 11.22 -11.30 -20.17
CA PRO A 85 11.30 -11.63 -18.76
C PRO A 85 10.06 -12.41 -18.32
N ASN A 86 10.21 -13.30 -17.34
CA ASN A 86 9.03 -13.96 -16.76
C ASN A 86 8.23 -12.95 -15.91
N GLU A 87 7.01 -13.32 -15.56
CA GLU A 87 6.09 -12.46 -14.80
C GLU A 87 6.71 -12.01 -13.47
N GLY A 88 7.34 -12.91 -12.71
CA GLY A 88 8.01 -12.58 -11.45
C GLY A 88 9.12 -11.53 -11.61
N PHE A 89 9.92 -11.58 -12.68
CA PHE A 89 10.91 -10.52 -12.96
C PHE A 89 10.23 -9.22 -13.37
N MET A 90 9.13 -9.26 -14.11
CA MET A 90 8.37 -8.05 -14.46
C MET A 90 7.81 -7.36 -13.22
N GLU A 91 7.29 -8.12 -12.25
CA GLU A 91 6.85 -7.61 -10.96
C GLU A 91 7.99 -7.03 -10.12
N GLN A 92 9.14 -7.72 -10.06
CA GLN A 92 10.33 -7.22 -9.38
C GLN A 92 10.87 -5.93 -10.02
N LEU A 93 10.80 -5.80 -11.34
CA LEU A 93 11.18 -4.57 -12.05
C LEU A 93 10.19 -3.43 -11.80
N ALA A 94 8.90 -3.73 -11.63
CA ALA A 94 7.90 -2.74 -11.26
C ALA A 94 8.15 -2.23 -9.83
N LEU A 95 8.45 -3.14 -8.90
CA LEU A 95 8.88 -2.81 -7.55
C LEU A 95 10.17 -1.95 -7.56
N TRP A 96 11.16 -2.33 -8.37
CA TRP A 96 12.39 -1.55 -8.57
C TRP A 96 12.11 -0.12 -9.05
N TRP A 97 11.18 0.05 -10.00
CA TRP A 97 10.74 1.37 -10.43
C TRP A 97 10.02 2.13 -9.33
N GLU A 98 9.07 1.51 -8.62
CA GLU A 98 8.32 2.12 -7.53
C GLU A 98 9.25 2.72 -6.46
N MET A 99 10.31 1.99 -6.10
CA MET A 99 11.30 2.42 -5.11
C MET A 99 12.25 3.52 -5.59
N GLY A 100 12.17 3.93 -6.86
CA GLY A 100 13.08 4.94 -7.41
C GLY A 100 14.46 4.40 -7.77
N CYS A 101 14.61 3.09 -7.95
CA CYS A 101 15.86 2.43 -8.31
C CYS A 101 17.02 2.71 -7.30
N PRO A 102 16.83 2.47 -5.99
CA PRO A 102 17.78 2.87 -4.94
C PRO A 102 19.06 2.03 -4.98
N ASP A 103 20.12 2.51 -4.32
CA ASP A 103 21.33 1.72 -4.10
C ASP A 103 21.14 0.64 -3.02
N ASP A 104 20.50 1.01 -1.91
CA ASP A 104 20.12 0.10 -0.85
C ASP A 104 18.67 -0.36 -1.06
N VAL A 105 18.52 -1.59 -1.55
CA VAL A 105 17.21 -2.22 -1.75
C VAL A 105 16.67 -2.78 -0.44
N GLU A 106 17.52 -3.38 0.39
CA GLU A 106 17.12 -4.10 1.60
C GLU A 106 16.62 -3.15 2.70
N GLY A 107 17.20 -1.95 2.78
CA GLY A 107 16.73 -0.88 3.67
C GLY A 107 15.45 -0.18 3.21
N HIS A 108 14.98 -0.40 1.97
CA HIS A 108 13.84 0.34 1.43
C HIS A 108 12.49 -0.20 1.97
N PRO A 109 11.61 0.62 2.57
CA PRO A 109 10.37 0.15 3.22
C PRO A 109 9.44 -0.65 2.29
N VAL A 110 9.34 -0.24 1.02
CA VAL A 110 8.51 -0.94 0.01
C VAL A 110 9.06 -2.34 -0.28
N TYR A 111 10.39 -2.51 -0.33
CA TYR A 111 11.00 -3.83 -0.50
C TYR A 111 10.79 -4.70 0.73
N GLN A 112 10.99 -4.16 1.93
CA GLN A 112 10.78 -4.90 3.18
C GLN A 112 9.34 -5.41 3.31
N ARG A 113 8.36 -4.58 2.93
CA ARG A 113 6.95 -4.99 2.87
C ARG A 113 6.73 -6.12 1.85
N TRP A 114 7.31 -6.02 0.66
CA TRP A 114 7.22 -7.06 -0.36
C TRP A 114 7.86 -8.38 0.10
N ALA A 115 9.07 -8.32 0.68
CA ALA A 115 9.79 -9.47 1.20
C ALA A 115 9.02 -10.14 2.35
N TYR A 116 8.45 -9.33 3.25
CA TYR A 116 7.60 -9.80 4.33
C TYR A 116 6.33 -10.51 3.82
N LYS A 117 5.63 -9.93 2.84
CA LYS A 117 4.45 -10.57 2.25
C LYS A 117 4.78 -11.94 1.64
N ARG A 118 5.92 -12.03 0.96
CA ARG A 118 6.40 -13.30 0.41
C ARG A 118 6.70 -14.34 1.48
N GLU A 119 7.36 -13.93 2.55
CA GLU A 119 7.62 -14.79 3.70
C GLU A 119 6.30 -15.32 4.30
N ILE A 120 5.28 -14.46 4.42
CA ILE A 120 3.94 -14.88 4.84
C ILE A 120 3.39 -15.95 3.88
N ASP A 121 3.38 -15.69 2.57
CA ASP A 121 2.84 -16.63 1.58
C ASP A 121 3.55 -17.99 1.62
N GLU A 122 4.87 -18.00 1.81
CA GLU A 122 5.68 -19.21 1.94
C GLU A 122 5.36 -20.00 3.24
N ASN A 123 5.22 -19.31 4.38
CA ASN A 123 4.79 -19.94 5.64
C ASN A 123 3.37 -20.51 5.54
N LEU A 124 2.46 -19.78 4.89
CA LEU A 124 1.08 -20.23 4.71
C LEU A 124 0.98 -21.43 3.77
N ALA A 125 1.83 -21.51 2.76
CA ALA A 125 1.92 -22.66 1.86
C ALA A 125 2.27 -23.96 2.61
N VAL A 126 3.04 -23.87 3.69
CA VAL A 126 3.34 -25.00 4.59
C VAL A 126 2.38 -25.10 5.79
N GLY A 127 1.34 -24.26 5.84
CA GLY A 127 0.32 -24.29 6.87
C GLY A 127 0.76 -23.75 8.23
N GLN A 128 1.77 -22.86 8.25
CA GLN A 128 2.30 -22.25 9.46
C GLN A 128 2.00 -20.74 9.51
N ALA A 129 1.88 -20.19 10.72
CA ALA A 129 1.83 -18.76 10.90
C ALA A 129 3.24 -18.14 10.69
N PRO A 130 3.34 -16.89 10.21
CA PRO A 130 4.63 -16.23 10.03
C PRO A 130 5.38 -16.09 11.36
N THR A 131 6.66 -16.43 11.37
CA THR A 131 7.50 -16.34 12.57
C THR A 131 7.94 -14.90 12.84
N ARG A 132 8.32 -14.17 11.78
CA ARG A 132 8.59 -12.74 11.86
C ARG A 132 7.27 -12.01 11.68
N LEU A 133 6.97 -11.04 12.54
CA LEU A 133 5.80 -10.17 12.43
C LEU A 133 6.25 -8.76 12.10
N ARG A 134 5.61 -8.13 11.12
CA ARG A 134 5.78 -6.71 10.77
C ARG A 134 4.49 -5.97 11.08
N PHE A 135 4.61 -4.86 11.81
CA PHE A 135 3.49 -3.98 12.17
C PHE A 135 3.64 -2.65 11.44
N GLU A 136 2.65 -2.29 10.62
CA GLU A 136 2.79 -1.14 9.71
C GLU A 136 2.79 0.21 10.44
N ASP A 137 2.21 0.27 11.64
CA ASP A 137 2.19 1.47 12.49
C ASP A 137 3.51 1.76 13.22
N GLU A 138 4.40 0.78 13.36
CA GLU A 138 5.76 1.00 13.90
C GLU A 138 6.71 1.55 12.82
N GLU A 139 6.47 1.18 11.57
CA GLU A 139 7.31 1.51 10.41
C GLU A 139 6.96 2.88 9.80
N THR A 140 5.67 3.23 9.82
CA THR A 140 5.16 4.45 9.20
C THR A 140 4.88 5.48 10.29
N GLN A 141 5.69 6.55 10.38
CA GLN A 141 5.31 7.68 11.24
C GLN A 141 3.98 8.26 10.74
N PRO A 142 2.95 8.41 11.59
CA PRO A 142 1.65 8.90 11.16
C PRO A 142 1.78 10.37 10.74
N ARG A 143 1.92 10.60 9.44
CA ARG A 143 1.94 11.95 8.85
C ARG A 143 0.54 12.50 8.54
N ASP A 144 -0.50 11.68 8.69
CA ASP A 144 -1.85 12.05 8.29
C ASP A 144 -2.82 11.98 9.48
N ASP A 145 -3.13 13.15 10.06
CA ASP A 145 -4.19 13.30 11.07
C ASP A 145 -5.58 13.58 10.45
N SER A 146 -5.65 13.62 9.12
CA SER A 146 -6.87 13.89 8.35
C SER A 146 -7.42 12.60 7.76
N GLY A 147 -8.22 11.87 8.53
CA GLY A 147 -8.85 10.67 8.00
C GLY A 147 -9.86 9.97 8.90
N LEU A 148 -10.35 8.86 8.37
CA LEU A 148 -11.16 7.87 9.06
C LEU A 148 -10.37 7.26 10.23
N SER A 149 -10.92 7.29 11.44
CA SER A 149 -10.38 6.61 12.62
C SER A 149 -11.42 5.64 13.16
N LEU A 150 -11.06 4.36 13.28
CA LEU A 150 -11.95 3.36 13.88
C LEU A 150 -11.62 3.22 15.36
N ARG A 151 -12.67 3.33 16.19
CA ARG A 151 -12.57 3.27 17.65
C ARG A 151 -13.42 2.13 18.19
N CYS A 152 -13.00 1.52 19.28
CA CYS A 152 -13.80 0.51 19.96
C CYS A 152 -15.14 1.11 20.43
N LYS A 153 -16.27 0.50 20.08
CA LYS A 153 -17.59 1.02 20.45
C LYS A 153 -17.87 1.02 21.95
N LYS A 154 -17.27 0.07 22.70
CA LYS A 154 -17.45 -0.07 24.16
C LYS A 154 -16.69 0.98 24.98
N CYS A 155 -15.45 1.31 24.60
CA CYS A 155 -14.58 2.19 25.40
C CYS A 155 -14.01 3.40 24.64
N ARG A 156 -14.36 3.55 23.36
CA ARG A 156 -13.92 4.61 22.45
C ARG A 156 -12.40 4.73 22.24
N ARG A 157 -11.60 3.75 22.70
CA ARG A 157 -10.17 3.62 22.39
C ARG A 157 -9.97 3.51 20.88
N ALA A 158 -9.09 4.32 20.30
CA ALA A 158 -8.70 4.21 18.90
C ALA A 158 -7.99 2.89 18.63
N LEU A 159 -8.41 2.20 17.56
CA LEU A 159 -7.87 0.89 17.15
C LEU A 159 -7.06 1.01 15.86
N VAL A 160 -7.51 1.84 14.91
CA VAL A 160 -6.84 2.03 13.62
C VAL A 160 -7.12 3.42 13.05
N THR A 161 -6.18 3.92 12.25
CA THR A 161 -6.28 5.15 11.46
C THR A 161 -6.32 4.82 9.96
N ALA A 162 -6.85 5.75 9.17
CA ALA A 162 -7.04 5.63 7.72
C ALA A 162 -5.91 4.95 6.93
N PRO A 163 -4.62 5.30 7.10
CA PRO A 163 -3.54 4.71 6.28
C PRO A 163 -3.38 3.19 6.45
N PHE A 164 -3.90 2.61 7.52
CA PHE A 164 -3.80 1.17 7.78
C PHE A 164 -5.11 0.43 7.51
N ILE A 165 -6.11 1.08 6.91
CA ILE A 165 -7.36 0.44 6.49
C ILE A 165 -7.18 -0.07 5.07
N VAL A 166 -7.34 -1.39 4.90
CA VAL A 166 -7.20 -2.06 3.60
C VAL A 166 -8.53 -1.98 2.87
N GLU A 167 -8.52 -1.32 1.72
CA GLU A 167 -9.66 -1.31 0.80
C GLU A 167 -9.75 -2.66 0.09
N HIS A 168 -10.95 -3.25 0.08
CA HIS A 168 -11.24 -4.43 -0.73
C HIS A 168 -12.51 -4.17 -1.53
N LYS A 169 -12.51 -4.57 -2.80
CA LYS A 169 -13.65 -4.39 -3.70
C LYS A 169 -14.64 -5.56 -3.54
N PRO A 170 -15.96 -5.31 -3.55
CA PRO A 170 -16.96 -6.36 -3.70
C PRO A 170 -16.70 -7.18 -4.97
N SER A 171 -17.08 -8.45 -4.98
CA SER A 171 -16.96 -9.29 -6.18
C SER A 171 -17.98 -8.85 -7.25
N ASP A 172 -17.56 -8.69 -8.51
CA ASP A 172 -18.40 -8.26 -9.65
C ASP A 172 -19.56 -9.21 -9.98
N LYS A 173 -19.50 -10.46 -9.49
CA LYS A 173 -20.61 -11.41 -9.63
C LYS A 173 -21.82 -10.89 -8.85
N LYS A 174 -22.92 -10.62 -9.56
CA LYS A 174 -24.27 -10.20 -9.12
C LYS A 174 -24.87 -11.05 -7.97
N SER A 175 -24.25 -11.07 -6.79
CA SER A 175 -24.77 -11.76 -5.62
C SER A 175 -25.04 -10.76 -4.51
N SER A 176 -26.26 -10.25 -4.49
CA SER A 176 -26.92 -9.45 -3.43
C SER A 176 -26.22 -8.17 -3.00
N ALA A 177 -26.99 -7.10 -2.84
CA ALA A 177 -26.60 -5.80 -2.31
C ALA A 177 -26.19 -5.83 -0.82
N SER A 178 -25.47 -6.87 -0.37
CA SER A 178 -25.02 -6.97 1.02
C SER A 178 -23.86 -6.01 1.24
N THR A 179 -24.07 -5.05 2.13
CA THR A 179 -23.04 -4.10 2.53
C THR A 179 -21.94 -4.84 3.29
N CYS A 180 -20.69 -4.49 3.01
CA CYS A 180 -19.55 -5.10 3.71
C CYS A 180 -19.64 -4.81 5.21
N GLN A 181 -19.60 -5.84 6.05
CA GLN A 181 -19.71 -5.76 7.52
C GLN A 181 -18.34 -5.66 8.22
N HIS A 182 -17.26 -5.65 7.46
CA HIS A 182 -15.90 -5.68 7.97
C HIS A 182 -15.12 -4.45 7.51
N TYR A 183 -14.30 -3.91 8.41
CA TYR A 183 -13.14 -3.11 8.02
C TYR A 183 -11.94 -4.03 8.05
N PHE A 184 -11.26 -4.18 6.91
CA PHE A 184 -9.98 -4.88 6.86
C PHE A 184 -8.86 -3.89 7.15
N VAL A 185 -7.84 -4.35 7.85
CA VAL A 185 -6.74 -3.52 8.30
C VAL A 185 -5.41 -4.26 8.12
N GLU A 186 -4.33 -3.51 8.05
CA GLU A 186 -2.98 -4.06 8.18
C GLU A 186 -2.76 -4.58 9.63
N PRO A 187 -1.83 -5.52 9.86
CA PRO A 187 -1.44 -5.91 11.21
C PRO A 187 -0.84 -4.71 11.96
N LEU A 188 -1.39 -4.42 13.15
CA LEU A 188 -1.00 -3.30 13.99
C LEU A 188 -0.37 -3.75 15.30
N SER A 189 0.51 -2.93 15.86
CA SER A 189 1.28 -3.22 17.08
C SER A 189 0.43 -3.69 18.26
N TRP A 190 -0.80 -3.18 18.42
CA TRP A 190 -1.70 -3.60 19.49
C TRP A 190 -2.21 -5.05 19.35
N MET A 191 -2.10 -5.65 18.17
CA MET A 191 -2.43 -7.06 17.92
C MET A 191 -1.28 -7.99 18.28
N ARG A 192 -0.08 -7.47 18.55
CA ARG A 192 1.14 -8.24 18.80
C ARG A 192 0.94 -9.43 19.75
N GLY A 193 0.35 -9.19 20.93
CA GLY A 193 0.19 -10.23 21.95
C GLY A 193 -0.66 -11.44 21.51
N VAL A 194 -1.55 -11.30 20.52
CA VAL A 194 -2.31 -12.44 19.98
C VAL A 194 -1.62 -13.05 18.75
N LEU A 195 -0.85 -12.27 17.98
CA LEU A 195 -0.17 -12.77 16.79
C LEU A 195 1.14 -13.52 17.13
N GLU A 196 1.84 -13.11 18.20
CA GLU A 196 3.04 -13.80 18.70
C GLU A 196 2.73 -15.19 19.29
N GLN A 197 1.45 -15.53 19.46
CA GLN A 197 1.04 -16.89 19.84
C GLN A 197 1.25 -17.91 18.70
N GLY A 198 1.44 -17.44 17.46
CA GLY A 198 1.72 -18.31 16.32
C GLY A 198 0.51 -19.08 15.77
N GLU A 199 -0.71 -18.67 16.16
CA GLU A 199 -1.93 -19.28 15.66
C GLU A 199 -2.29 -18.78 14.24
N LEU A 200 -2.86 -19.66 13.41
CA LEU A 200 -3.26 -19.31 12.04
C LEU A 200 -4.47 -18.38 11.96
N ASN A 201 -5.34 -18.44 12.97
CA ASN A 201 -6.53 -17.60 13.07
C ASN A 201 -6.90 -17.39 14.53
N GLY A 202 -7.68 -16.34 14.79
CA GLY A 202 -8.08 -16.03 16.16
C GLY A 202 -8.95 -14.79 16.28
N ARG A 203 -9.30 -14.44 17.52
CA ARG A 203 -10.14 -13.28 17.85
C ARG A 203 -9.27 -12.07 18.17
N LEU A 204 -9.72 -10.90 17.74
CA LEU A 204 -9.11 -9.63 18.10
C LEU A 204 -9.91 -8.99 19.24
N LEU A 205 -9.23 -8.71 20.35
CA LEU A 205 -9.79 -8.06 21.53
C LEU A 205 -9.33 -6.61 21.62
N CYS A 206 -10.15 -5.73 22.19
CA CYS A 206 -9.77 -4.35 22.44
C CYS A 206 -8.54 -4.31 23.38
N PRO A 207 -7.45 -3.58 23.03
CA PRO A 207 -6.21 -3.56 23.81
C PRO A 207 -6.34 -2.79 25.14
N ASN A 208 -7.48 -2.12 25.38
CA ASN A 208 -7.76 -1.53 26.69
C ASN A 208 -8.04 -2.63 27.71
N SER A 209 -7.16 -2.78 28.70
CA SER A 209 -7.21 -3.80 29.76
C SER A 209 -8.50 -3.81 30.57
N LYS A 210 -9.19 -2.66 30.70
CA LYS A 210 -10.50 -2.58 31.36
C LYS A 210 -11.67 -2.94 30.44
N CYS A 211 -11.46 -2.99 29.13
CA CYS A 211 -12.50 -3.17 28.12
C CYS A 211 -12.66 -4.64 27.70
N GLY A 212 -11.57 -5.23 27.19
CA GLY A 212 -11.50 -6.62 26.71
C GLY A 212 -12.52 -7.03 25.64
N ALA A 213 -13.25 -6.09 25.02
CA ALA A 213 -14.31 -6.42 24.08
C ALA A 213 -13.77 -7.08 22.81
N GLY A 214 -14.46 -8.12 22.30
CA GLY A 214 -14.19 -8.67 20.97
C GLY A 214 -14.54 -7.65 19.89
N VAL A 215 -13.51 -7.14 19.21
CA VAL A 215 -13.64 -6.11 18.16
C VAL A 215 -13.55 -6.70 16.75
N GLY A 216 -12.99 -7.91 16.62
CA GLY A 216 -12.69 -8.47 15.31
C GLY A 216 -12.16 -9.89 15.35
N ARG A 217 -11.58 -10.32 14.23
CA ARG A 217 -10.87 -11.59 14.06
C ARG A 217 -9.76 -11.45 13.04
N TYR A 218 -8.79 -12.35 13.09
CA TYR A 218 -7.76 -12.49 12.06
C TYR A 218 -7.75 -13.92 11.51
N ASP A 219 -7.33 -14.04 10.24
CA ASP A 219 -6.99 -15.30 9.59
C ASP A 219 -5.84 -15.06 8.62
N TRP A 220 -4.70 -15.71 8.85
CA TRP A 220 -3.54 -15.57 7.99
C TRP A 220 -3.79 -16.15 6.60
N LYS A 221 -4.61 -17.19 6.48
CA LYS A 221 -5.01 -17.78 5.17
C LYS A 221 -6.04 -16.93 4.44
N GLY A 222 -6.53 -15.88 5.10
CA GLY A 222 -7.56 -15.03 4.55
C GLY A 222 -8.95 -15.63 4.65
N PHE A 223 -9.96 -14.82 4.37
CA PHE A 223 -11.33 -15.31 4.26
C PHE A 223 -12.15 -14.48 3.28
N ARG A 224 -13.26 -15.07 2.80
CA ARG A 224 -14.23 -14.40 1.94
C ARG A 224 -15.16 -13.51 2.76
N CYS A 225 -15.20 -12.23 2.43
CA CYS A 225 -16.12 -11.27 3.00
C CYS A 225 -17.56 -11.50 2.54
N SER A 226 -18.55 -11.01 3.29
CA SER A 226 -19.98 -11.05 2.89
C SER A 226 -20.23 -10.34 1.56
N CYS A 227 -19.45 -9.32 1.21
CA CYS A 227 -19.50 -8.65 -0.09
C CYS A 227 -18.90 -9.48 -1.25
N GLY A 228 -18.46 -10.71 -0.97
CA GLY A 228 -17.89 -11.64 -1.93
C GLY A 228 -16.39 -11.47 -2.20
N GLY A 229 -15.78 -10.38 -1.75
CA GLY A 229 -14.34 -10.13 -1.88
C GLY A 229 -13.48 -11.10 -1.05
N TRP A 230 -12.36 -11.55 -1.60
CA TRP A 230 -11.35 -12.34 -0.90
C TRP A 230 -10.25 -11.43 -0.38
N VAL A 231 -9.87 -11.57 0.89
CA VAL A 231 -8.78 -10.79 1.50
C VAL A 231 -7.80 -11.76 2.13
N THR A 232 -6.50 -11.60 1.85
CA THR A 232 -5.42 -12.40 2.46
C THR A 232 -4.14 -11.56 2.64
N PRO A 233 -3.47 -11.63 3.80
CA PRO A 233 -4.01 -12.10 5.08
C PRO A 233 -5.20 -11.21 5.53
N ALA A 234 -6.10 -11.74 6.35
CA ALA A 234 -7.33 -11.05 6.72
C ALA A 234 -7.39 -10.67 8.19
N PHE A 235 -7.05 -9.42 8.52
CA PHE A 235 -7.33 -8.82 9.83
C PHE A 235 -8.57 -7.96 9.71
N SER A 236 -9.64 -8.32 10.43
CA SER A 236 -10.93 -7.69 10.27
C SER A 236 -11.50 -7.17 11.58
N LEU A 237 -11.95 -5.91 11.57
CA LEU A 237 -12.75 -5.31 12.62
C LEU A 237 -14.22 -5.33 12.21
N GLN A 238 -15.10 -5.76 13.12
CA GLN A 238 -16.53 -5.82 12.84
C GLN A 238 -17.14 -4.43 12.93
N LYS A 239 -17.85 -3.97 11.88
CA LYS A 239 -18.54 -2.67 11.88
C LYS A 239 -19.49 -2.48 13.07
N ALA A 240 -20.13 -3.55 13.53
CA ALA A 240 -21.02 -3.50 14.69
C ALA A 240 -20.29 -3.23 16.04
N ARG A 241 -18.97 -3.45 16.09
CA ARG A 241 -18.13 -3.37 17.30
C ARG A 241 -17.20 -2.15 17.33
N VAL A 242 -17.16 -1.38 16.24
CA VAL A 242 -16.32 -0.18 16.12
C VAL A 242 -17.16 1.02 15.65
N ASP A 243 -16.75 2.21 16.07
CA ASP A 243 -17.27 3.48 15.56
C ASP A 243 -16.28 4.08 14.58
N ASP A 244 -16.76 4.58 13.45
CA ASP A 244 -16.00 5.37 12.50
C ASP A 244 -16.09 6.86 12.81
N VAL A 245 -14.92 7.49 13.00
CA VAL A 245 -14.82 8.92 13.25
C VAL A 245 -14.03 9.53 12.11
N VAL A 246 -14.69 10.36 11.29
CA VAL A 246 -14.02 11.15 10.26
C VAL A 246 -13.48 12.41 10.92
N LYS A 247 -12.15 12.52 11.06
CA LYS A 247 -11.54 13.79 11.43
C LYS A 247 -11.60 14.73 10.24
N ARG A 248 -12.49 15.72 10.28
CA ARG A 248 -12.43 16.83 9.30
C ARG A 248 -11.13 17.60 9.56
N PRO A 249 -10.39 18.00 8.52
CA PRO A 249 -9.28 18.92 8.70
C PRO A 249 -9.83 20.16 9.40
N ALA A 250 -9.09 20.68 10.37
CA ALA A 250 -9.45 21.91 11.06
C ALA A 250 -9.41 23.07 10.05
N THR A 251 -10.51 23.26 9.31
CA THR A 251 -10.82 24.57 8.75
C THR A 251 -10.88 25.50 9.96
N GLN A 252 -10.02 26.51 9.96
CA GLN A 252 -9.93 27.59 10.95
C GLN A 252 -11.26 27.79 11.68
N SER A 253 -11.23 27.70 13.00
CA SER A 253 -12.37 27.96 13.86
C SER A 253 -12.95 29.34 13.52
N MET A 254 -13.98 29.38 12.68
CA MET A 254 -14.79 30.57 12.50
C MET A 254 -15.52 30.78 13.83
N GLY A 255 -15.14 31.88 14.48
CA GLY A 255 -15.49 32.33 15.83
C GLY A 255 -16.74 31.73 16.47
N ILE A 256 -16.55 31.31 17.72
CA ILE A 256 -17.62 31.21 18.71
C ILE A 256 -18.34 32.58 18.72
N ARG A 257 -19.55 32.66 18.14
CA ARG A 257 -20.38 33.85 18.24
C ARG A 257 -20.87 33.95 19.68
N MET A 258 -20.35 34.93 20.43
CA MET A 258 -20.95 35.32 21.71
C MET A 258 -22.35 35.91 21.47
N PRO A 259 -23.31 35.70 22.37
CA PRO A 259 -24.62 36.33 22.28
C PRO A 259 -24.50 37.85 22.50
N PRO A 260 -25.29 38.67 21.78
CA PRO A 260 -25.25 40.12 21.96
C PRO A 260 -26.06 40.51 23.20
N GLY A 261 -25.41 41.16 24.15
CA GLY A 261 -26.10 41.86 25.23
C GLY A 261 -25.28 41.97 26.51
N LEU A 262 -24.49 43.04 26.62
CA LEU A 262 -24.40 43.86 27.83
C LEU A 262 -23.64 45.15 27.45
N ALA A 263 -24.38 46.25 27.31
CA ALA A 263 -23.78 47.57 27.13
C ALA A 263 -23.04 47.96 28.42
N PRO A 264 -21.81 48.52 28.34
CA PRO A 264 -21.17 49.08 29.51
C PRO A 264 -21.87 50.41 29.85
N ARG A 265 -22.41 50.49 31.08
CA ARG A 265 -22.89 51.73 31.68
C ARG A 265 -21.70 52.68 31.85
N SER A 266 -21.96 53.93 31.51
CA SER A 266 -21.16 55.12 31.83
C SER A 266 -20.78 55.20 33.31
N GLY A 267 -19.58 55.71 33.57
CA GLY A 267 -19.12 56.10 34.90
C GLY A 267 -17.88 56.97 34.82
N ASN A 268 -18.08 58.27 35.01
CA ASN A 268 -17.05 59.30 35.21
C ASN A 268 -16.14 58.96 36.39
N LEU A 269 -14.84 59.16 36.23
CA LEU A 269 -13.94 59.99 37.06
C LEU A 269 -12.50 59.88 36.53
#